data_AF-A0A3P7EE70-F1
#
_entry.id   AF-A0A3P7EE70-F1
#
_cell.length_a   1.000
_cell.length_b   1.000
_cell.length_c   1.000
_cell.angle_alpha   90.00
_cell.angle_beta   90.00
_cell.angle_gamma   90.00
#
_symmetry.space_group_name_H-M   'P 1'
#
loop_
_entity.id
_entity.type
_entity.pdbx_description
1 polymer ?
#
loop_
_entity_poly.entity_id
_entity_poly.type
_entity_poly.pdbx_seq_one_letter_code
_entity_poly.pdbx_strand_id
1 'polypeptide(L)'
;MSKLESDHEKDPGWQYLRQTREQMAAEQSRPFDSKKNCWIPDAEEGYIAAEITSTKGDNVTVVSARGNEVCFHDGRGMVLVFLESICLNMECC
;
A
#
# COMPACT_ATOMS: atom_id res chain seq x y z
N MET A 1 -13.84 -0.47 24.65
CA MET A 1 -13.63 0.97 24.36
C MET A 1 -13.47 1.67 25.70
N SER A 2 -12.25 1.71 26.24
CA SER A 2 -11.99 2.34 27.54
C SER A 2 -12.23 3.84 27.42
N LYS A 3 -12.72 4.48 28.49
CA LYS A 3 -13.03 5.92 28.55
C LYS A 3 -11.88 6.85 28.10
N LEU A 4 -10.65 6.34 28.02
CA LEU A 4 -9.50 7.11 27.52
C LEU A 4 -9.58 7.40 26.02
N GLU A 5 -10.06 6.45 25.19
CA GLU A 5 -10.07 6.67 23.73
C GLU A 5 -10.99 7.85 23.34
N SER A 6 -11.99 8.19 24.16
CA SER A 6 -12.92 9.27 23.87
C SER A 6 -12.44 10.68 24.21
N ASP A 7 -11.44 10.85 25.08
CA ASP A 7 -11.02 12.20 25.50
C ASP A 7 -9.92 12.77 24.60
N HIS A 8 -9.03 11.93 24.08
CA HIS A 8 -8.02 12.34 23.11
C HIS A 8 -8.63 12.62 21.74
N GLU A 9 -9.65 11.86 21.33
CA GLU A 9 -10.37 12.06 20.06
C GLU A 9 -11.07 13.42 19.93
N LYS A 10 -11.27 14.14 21.03
CA LYS A 10 -11.86 15.49 21.03
C LYS A 10 -10.83 16.59 20.75
N ASP A 11 -9.53 16.31 20.86
CA ASP A 11 -8.49 17.27 20.57
C ASP A 11 -8.43 17.54 19.05
N PRO A 12 -8.43 18.80 18.60
CA PRO A 12 -8.40 19.11 17.16
C PRO A 12 -7.16 18.57 16.45
N GLY A 13 -6.07 18.29 17.17
CA GLY A 13 -4.85 17.68 16.67
C GLY A 13 -4.96 16.17 16.44
N TRP A 14 -5.91 15.48 17.07
CA TRP A 14 -6.02 14.01 17.03
C TRP A 14 -6.16 13.45 15.61
N GLN A 15 -6.90 14.15 14.74
CA GLN A 15 -7.09 13.78 13.34
C GLN A 15 -5.77 13.67 12.53
N TYR A 16 -4.70 14.33 12.99
CA TYR A 16 -3.37 14.28 12.37
C TYR A 16 -2.46 13.21 13.00
N LEU A 17 -2.91 12.59 14.10
CA LEU A 17 -2.16 11.54 14.82
C LEU A 17 -2.66 10.14 14.48
N ARG A 18 -3.97 9.98 14.23
CA ARG A 18 -4.59 8.68 13.92
C ARG A 18 -5.77 8.84 12.96
N GLN A 19 -5.90 7.89 12.04
CA GLN A 19 -7.10 7.73 11.23
C GLN A 19 -8.29 7.30 12.09
N THR A 20 -9.51 7.64 11.67
CA THR A 20 -10.71 7.14 12.35
C THR A 20 -10.83 5.62 12.19
N ARG A 21 -11.63 4.97 13.04
CA ARG A 21 -11.84 3.53 12.98
C ARG A 21 -12.45 3.09 11.64
N GLU A 22 -13.33 3.91 11.11
CA GLU A 22 -13.99 3.72 9.83
C GLU A 22 -12.98 3.84 8.68
N GLN A 23 -12.08 4.83 8.73
CA GLN A 23 -11.02 4.99 7.74
C GLN A 23 -10.02 3.83 7.77
N MET A 24 -9.61 3.38 8.96
CA MET A 24 -8.72 2.23 9.11
C MET A 24 -9.37 0.94 8.56
N ALA A 25 -10.66 0.72 8.86
CA ALA A 25 -11.39 -0.43 8.35
C ALA A 25 -11.53 -0.39 6.82
N ALA A 26 -11.79 0.79 6.25
CA ALA A 26 -11.84 0.98 4.80
C ALA A 26 -10.48 0.69 4.15
N GLU A 27 -9.38 1.20 4.72
CA GLU A 27 -8.03 0.97 4.20
C GLU A 27 -7.63 -0.51 4.24
N GLN A 28 -7.94 -1.21 5.34
CA GLN A 28 -7.65 -2.64 5.50
C GLN A 28 -8.51 -3.53 4.60
N SER A 29 -9.67 -3.06 4.16
CA SER A 29 -10.57 -3.78 3.25
C SER A 29 -10.23 -3.61 1.78
N ARG A 30 -9.22 -2.80 1.45
CA ARG A 30 -8.83 -2.53 0.06
C ARG A 30 -8.41 -3.82 -0.65
N PRO A 31 -8.90 -4.10 -1.88
CA PRO A 31 -8.52 -5.30 -2.61
C PRO A 31 -7.01 -5.30 -2.88
N PHE A 32 -6.34 -6.39 -2.48
CA PHE A 32 -4.90 -6.52 -2.58
C PHE A 32 -4.52 -7.98 -2.85
N ASP A 33 -3.65 -8.21 -3.84
CA ASP A 33 -3.07 -9.52 -4.14
C ASP A 33 -1.54 -9.46 -3.97
N SER A 34 -1.03 -10.12 -2.93
CA SER A 34 0.41 -10.19 -2.61
C SER A 34 1.31 -10.70 -3.75
N LYS A 35 0.74 -11.40 -4.73
CA LYS A 35 1.49 -11.97 -5.86
C LYS A 35 1.40 -11.13 -7.12
N LYS A 36 0.43 -10.21 -7.20
CA LYS A 36 0.22 -9.37 -8.38
C LYS A 36 0.61 -7.92 -8.14
N ASN A 37 0.35 -7.41 -6.93
CA ASN A 37 0.54 -6.00 -6.63
C ASN A 37 2.02 -5.72 -6.34
N CYS A 38 2.60 -4.81 -7.12
CA CYS A 38 4.01 -4.42 -7.02
C CYS A 38 4.18 -2.90 -7.21
N TRP A 39 5.36 -2.40 -6.86
CA TRP A 39 5.83 -1.07 -7.15
C TRP A 39 6.89 -1.15 -8.25
N ILE A 40 6.76 -0.28 -9.25
CA ILE A 40 7.71 -0.14 -10.35
C ILE A 40 8.32 1.25 -10.34
N PRO A 41 9.58 1.43 -10.78
CA PRO A 41 10.19 2.74 -10.85
C PRO A 41 9.47 3.61 -11.88
N ASP A 42 9.21 4.86 -11.50
CA ASP A 42 8.65 5.91 -12.36
C ASP A 42 9.52 7.16 -12.26
N ALA A 43 9.71 7.85 -13.38
CA ALA A 43 10.60 9.00 -13.43
C ALA A 43 10.04 10.24 -12.69
N GLU A 44 8.72 10.33 -12.52
CA GLU A 44 8.02 11.48 -11.93
C GLU A 44 7.72 11.25 -10.44
N GLU A 45 7.17 10.08 -10.09
CA GLU A 45 6.76 9.77 -8.71
C GLU A 45 7.76 8.90 -7.93
N GLY A 46 8.88 8.52 -8.56
CA GLY A 46 9.88 7.61 -8.00
C GLY A 46 9.43 6.15 -8.10
N TYR A 47 8.28 5.82 -7.50
CA TYR A 47 7.64 4.51 -7.63
C TYR A 47 6.14 4.64 -7.81
N ILE A 48 5.58 3.86 -8.74
CA ILE A 48 4.13 3.76 -8.95
C ILE A 48 3.65 2.33 -8.76
N ALA A 49 2.41 2.19 -8.29
CA ALA A 49 1.77 0.89 -8.13
C ALA A 49 1.54 0.26 -9.50
N ALA A 50 1.68 -1.06 -9.59
CA ALA A 50 1.43 -1.85 -10.78
C ALA A 50 0.89 -3.24 -10.43
N GLU A 51 0.20 -3.87 -11.38
CA GLU A 51 -0.32 -5.23 -11.27
C GLU A 51 0.38 -6.14 -12.30
N ILE A 52 0.93 -7.27 -11.85
CA ILE A 52 1.54 -8.29 -12.71
C ILE A 52 0.44 -9.00 -13.50
N THR A 53 0.52 -8.91 -14.82
CA THR A 53 -0.42 -9.57 -15.74
C THR A 53 0.11 -10.91 -16.24
N SER A 54 1.43 -11.05 -16.41
CA SER A 54 2.04 -12.27 -16.92
C SER A 54 3.52 -12.40 -16.53
N THR A 55 3.98 -13.64 -16.41
CA THR A 55 5.39 -14.00 -16.25
C THR A 55 5.75 -15.00 -17.35
N LYS A 56 6.79 -14.70 -18.13
CA LYS A 56 7.26 -15.53 -19.25
C LYS A 56 8.78 -15.67 -19.18
N GLY A 57 9.25 -16.80 -18.63
CA GLY A 57 10.67 -17.03 -18.36
C GLY A 57 11.16 -15.98 -17.36
N ASP A 58 12.17 -15.22 -17.75
CA ASP A 58 12.73 -14.13 -16.93
C ASP A 58 11.95 -12.81 -17.09
N ASN A 59 10.98 -12.72 -18.02
CA ASN A 59 10.24 -11.49 -18.26
C ASN A 59 8.96 -11.42 -17.41
N VAL A 60 8.74 -10.29 -16.76
CA VAL A 60 7.53 -9.97 -16.00
C VAL A 60 6.83 -8.79 -16.66
N THR A 61 5.58 -8.98 -17.07
CA THR A 61 4.73 -7.92 -17.63
C THR A 61 3.82 -7.40 -16.54
N VAL A 62 3.80 -6.08 -16.38
CA VAL A 62 3.00 -5.38 -15.38
C VAL A 62 2.24 -4.22 -16.00
N VAL A 63 1.05 -3.94 -15.48
CA VAL A 63 0.24 -2.77 -15.81
C VAL A 63 0.34 -1.79 -14.66
N SER A 64 0.93 -0.62 -14.90
CA SER A 64 1.00 0.45 -13.92
C SER A 64 -0.37 1.05 -13.60
N ALA A 65 -0.50 1.73 -12.46
CA ALA A 65 -1.68 2.50 -12.07
C ALA A 65 -2.03 3.62 -13.07
N ARG A 66 -1.07 4.03 -13.90
CA ARG A 66 -1.27 4.98 -15.02
C ARG A 66 -1.87 4.32 -16.28
N GLY A 67 -1.99 3.00 -16.29
CA GLY A 67 -2.45 2.20 -17.44
C GLY A 67 -1.34 1.80 -18.42
N ASN A 68 -0.08 2.16 -18.15
CA ASN A 68 1.04 1.79 -19.02
C ASN A 68 1.48 0.35 -18.75
N GLU A 69 1.63 -0.44 -19.81
CA GLU A 69 2.21 -1.78 -19.77
C GLU A 69 3.74 -1.70 -19.85
N VAL A 70 4.42 -2.32 -18.89
CA VAL A 70 5.88 -2.38 -18.82
C VAL A 70 6.32 -3.83 -18.69
N CYS A 71 7.35 -4.21 -19.43
CA CYS A 71 7.98 -5.53 -19.31
C CYS A 71 9.36 -5.38 -18.66
N PHE A 72 9.56 -6.03 -17.53
CA PHE A 72 10.84 -6.10 -16.82
C PHE A 72 11.53 -7.42 -17.12
N HIS A 73 12.81 -7.37 -17.50
CA HIS A 73 13.65 -8.56 -17.65
C HIS A 73 14.31 -8.90 -16.31
N ASP A 74 14.23 -10.16 -15.91
CA ASP A 74 14.74 -10.76 -14.68
C ASP A 74 14.10 -10.26 -13.36
N GLY A 75 12.94 -9.60 -13.44
CA GLY A 75 12.24 -9.02 -12.28
C GLY A 75 13.04 -7.95 -11.51
N ARG A 76 14.27 -7.64 -11.93
CA ARG A 76 15.15 -6.67 -11.29
C ARG A 76 14.60 -5.27 -11.51
N GLY A 77 14.21 -4.62 -10.41
CA GLY A 77 13.60 -3.28 -10.41
C GLY A 77 12.15 -3.27 -9.93
N MET A 78 11.50 -4.43 -9.79
CA MET A 78 10.18 -4.52 -9.17
C MET A 78 10.32 -4.70 -7.66
N VAL A 79 9.56 -3.92 -6.89
CA VAL A 79 9.45 -4.09 -5.44
C VAL A 79 8.07 -4.67 -5.16
N LEU A 80 7.99 -5.88 -4.61
CA LEU A 80 6.70 -6.44 -4.19
C LEU A 80 6.11 -5.54 -3.12
N VAL A 81 4.83 -5.20 -3.25
CA VAL A 81 4.12 -4.46 -2.21
C VAL A 81 3.94 -5.44 -1.05
N PHE A 82 4.78 -5.38 -0.03
CA PHE A 82 4.37 -5.88 1.27
C PHE A 82 3.53 -4.77 1.89
N LEU A 83 2.29 -5.08 2.29
CA LEU A 83 1.47 -4.12 3.03
C LEU A 83 2.26 -3.66 4.27
N GLU A 84 2.71 -2.41 4.25
CA GLU A 84 3.21 -1.72 5.44
C GLU A 84 2.09 -1.40 6.44
N SER A 85 0.84 -1.80 6.17
CA SER A 85 -0.27 -1.68 7.13
C SER A 85 -0.09 -2.51 8.41
N ILE A 86 0.96 -3.32 8.54
CA ILE A 86 1.35 -3.89 9.83
C ILE A 86 1.94 -2.80 10.77
N CYS A 87 2.51 -1.71 10.24
CA CYS A 87 3.14 -0.67 11.07
C CYS A 87 2.16 0.33 11.70
N LEU A 88 0.93 0.48 11.18
CA LEU A 88 -0.10 1.36 11.80
C LEU A 88 -0.85 0.69 12.96
N ASN A 89 -0.59 -0.60 13.20
CA ASN A 89 -1.04 -1.34 14.39
C ASN A 89 0.07 -1.49 15.42
N MET A 90 1.10 -0.63 15.42
CA MET A 90 2.05 -0.60 16.52
C MET A 90 1.34 -0.12 17.78
N GLU A 91 0.94 -1.11 18.57
CA GLU A 91 0.66 -1.07 19.99
C GLU A 91 1.71 -0.20 20.71
N CYS A 92 1.50 1.12 20.73
CA CYS A 92 2.11 1.96 21.75
C CYS A 92 1.23 1.85 22.99
N CYS A 93 1.82 1.22 24.00
CA CYS A 93 1.31 0.95 25.34
C CYS A 93 0.39 2.02 25.95
#